data_AF-A0A957F749-F1
#
_entry.id   AF-A0A957F749-F1
#
_cell.length_a   1.000
_cell.length_b   1.000
_cell.length_c   1.000
_cell.angle_alpha   90.00
_cell.angle_beta   90.00
_cell.angle_gamma   90.00
#
_symmetry.space_group_name_H-M   'P 1'
#
loop_
_entity.id
_entity.type
_entity.pdbx_description
1 polymer ?
#
loop_
_entity_poly.entity_id
_entity_poly.type
_entity_poly.pdbx_seq_one_letter_code
_entity_poly.pdbx_strand_id
1 'polypeptide(L)'
;MAELAAITARDDFDTAELYAACGSDDPETQTAAYRTLWAYLLRVTGSMTARQPDGAALAQECAQRALIRVHERLAECREPRAFRAWARRIASRLVIDELRRRKRLAPLPEPGSSNDVAPGGDLPAPDPAPEALT
;
A
#
# COMPACT_ATOMS: atom_id res chain seq x y z
N MET A 1 -32.45 -12.26 -5.60
CA MET A 1 -31.75 -13.38 -6.29
C MET A 1 -31.56 -13.17 -7.80
N ALA A 2 -32.17 -12.17 -8.46
CA ALA A 2 -31.84 -11.82 -9.87
C ALA A 2 -30.93 -10.57 -10.01
N GLU A 3 -30.97 -9.66 -9.04
CA GLU A 3 -30.31 -8.34 -9.13
C GLU A 3 -28.80 -8.36 -8.77
N LEU A 4 -28.37 -9.31 -7.94
CA LEU A 4 -26.96 -9.52 -7.60
C LEU A 4 -26.16 -10.19 -8.73
N ALA A 5 -26.81 -10.98 -9.58
CA ALA A 5 -26.16 -11.67 -10.71
C ALA A 5 -25.90 -10.73 -11.91
N ALA A 6 -26.71 -9.68 -12.07
CA ALA A 6 -26.48 -8.63 -13.06
C ALA A 6 -25.30 -7.72 -12.67
N ILE A 7 -25.08 -7.51 -11.36
CA ILE A 7 -23.96 -6.72 -10.82
C ILE A 7 -22.60 -7.41 -11.09
N THR A 8 -22.56 -8.75 -11.11
CA THR A 8 -21.34 -9.54 -11.35
C THR A 8 -21.04 -9.78 -12.83
N ALA A 9 -22.00 -9.55 -13.75
CA ALA A 9 -21.87 -9.91 -15.15
C ALA A 9 -20.94 -8.98 -15.97
N ARG A 10 -20.47 -7.86 -15.41
CA ARG A 10 -19.52 -6.93 -16.04
C ARG A 10 -18.17 -6.83 -15.32
N ASP A 11 -17.85 -7.75 -14.42
CA ASP A 11 -16.64 -7.68 -13.58
C ASP A 11 -15.32 -8.12 -14.27
N ASP A 12 -15.36 -8.48 -15.56
CA ASP A 12 -14.18 -8.90 -16.33
C ASP A 12 -13.66 -7.76 -17.23
N PHE A 13 -13.46 -6.57 -16.65
CA PHE A 13 -12.76 -5.51 -17.36
C PHE A 13 -11.29 -5.86 -17.53
N ASP A 14 -10.79 -5.83 -18.76
CA ASP A 14 -9.34 -5.78 -18.96
C ASP A 14 -8.76 -4.47 -18.36
N THR A 15 -7.44 -4.31 -18.36
CA THR A 15 -6.84 -3.12 -17.70
C THR A 15 -7.16 -1.81 -18.41
N ALA A 16 -7.22 -1.80 -19.75
CA ALA A 16 -7.52 -0.60 -20.53
C ALA A 16 -9.02 -0.30 -20.54
N GLU A 17 -9.86 -1.32 -20.60
CA GLU A 17 -11.31 -1.20 -20.45
C GLU A 17 -11.68 -0.66 -19.07
N LEU A 18 -11.01 -1.12 -18.02
CA LEU A 18 -11.23 -0.62 -16.66
C LEU A 18 -10.90 0.88 -16.56
N TYR A 19 -9.83 1.33 -17.21
CA TYR A 19 -9.49 2.75 -17.29
C TYR A 19 -10.59 3.56 -18.00
N ALA A 20 -11.03 3.11 -19.18
CA ALA A 20 -12.07 3.79 -19.95
C ALA A 20 -13.39 3.83 -19.18
N ALA A 21 -13.77 2.72 -18.54
CA ALA A 21 -15.01 2.62 -17.77
C ALA A 21 -14.99 3.51 -16.51
N CYS A 22 -13.84 3.69 -15.85
CA CYS A 22 -13.70 4.65 -14.75
C CYS A 22 -13.95 6.11 -15.17
N GLY A 23 -13.70 6.44 -16.44
CA GLY A 23 -13.93 7.77 -17.03
C GLY A 23 -15.24 7.92 -17.79
N SER A 24 -16.12 6.92 -17.73
CA SER A 24 -17.41 6.91 -18.43
C SER A 24 -18.41 7.91 -17.84
N ASP A 25 -19.17 8.58 -18.71
CA ASP A 25 -20.33 9.40 -18.32
C ASP A 25 -21.55 8.56 -17.93
N ASP A 26 -21.60 7.29 -18.36
CA ASP A 26 -22.61 6.32 -17.90
C ASP A 26 -22.35 5.91 -16.43
N PRO A 27 -23.23 6.28 -15.48
CA PRO A 27 -23.03 6.02 -14.06
C PRO A 27 -22.99 4.53 -13.71
N GLU A 28 -23.70 3.68 -14.45
CA GLU A 28 -23.72 2.24 -14.20
C GLU A 28 -22.38 1.60 -14.56
N THR A 29 -21.86 1.90 -15.75
CA THR A 29 -20.53 1.46 -16.19
C THR A 29 -19.44 1.98 -15.26
N GLN A 30 -19.50 3.26 -14.88
CA GLN A 30 -18.52 3.85 -13.97
C GLN A 30 -18.57 3.19 -12.57
N THR A 31 -19.77 2.94 -12.05
CA THR A 31 -19.95 2.26 -10.76
C THR A 31 -19.41 0.83 -10.78
N ALA A 32 -19.68 0.07 -11.85
CA ALA A 32 -19.15 -1.28 -12.02
C ALA A 32 -17.60 -1.26 -12.04
N ALA A 33 -17.01 -0.34 -12.80
CA ALA A 33 -15.55 -0.19 -12.86
C ALA A 33 -14.92 0.12 -11.50
N TYR A 34 -15.51 1.05 -10.72
CA TYR A 34 -15.00 1.34 -9.38
C TYR A 34 -15.20 0.19 -8.39
N ARG A 35 -16.23 -0.65 -8.54
CA ARG A 35 -16.38 -1.89 -7.73
C ARG A 35 -15.30 -2.91 -8.06
N THR A 36 -15.01 -3.13 -9.34
CA THR A 36 -13.92 -4.00 -9.78
C THR A 36 -12.57 -3.48 -9.26
N LEU A 37 -12.31 -2.17 -9.40
CA LEU A 37 -11.09 -1.55 -8.91
C LEU A 37 -10.97 -1.62 -7.38
N TRP A 38 -12.07 -1.41 -6.65
CA TRP A 38 -12.12 -1.57 -5.19
C TRP A 38 -11.67 -2.96 -4.76
N ALA A 39 -12.24 -4.02 -5.35
CA ALA A 39 -11.89 -5.40 -5.03
C ALA A 39 -10.40 -5.69 -5.29
N TYR A 40 -9.85 -5.15 -6.39
CA TYR A 40 -8.43 -5.24 -6.70
C TYR A 40 -7.56 -4.53 -5.66
N LEU A 41 -7.88 -3.27 -5.33
CA LEU A 41 -7.10 -2.46 -4.38
C LEU A 41 -7.16 -3.04 -2.97
N LEU A 42 -8.31 -3.55 -2.53
CA LEU A 42 -8.47 -4.16 -1.21
C LEU A 42 -7.60 -5.42 -1.07
N ARG A 43 -7.48 -6.23 -2.12
CA ARG A 43 -6.57 -7.39 -2.13
C ARG A 43 -5.11 -6.96 -2.04
N VAL A 44 -4.73 -5.92 -2.79
CA VAL A 44 -3.38 -5.36 -2.74
C VAL A 44 -3.06 -4.84 -1.34
N THR A 45 -3.89 -3.95 -0.80
CA THR A 45 -3.63 -3.34 0.52
C THR A 45 -3.68 -4.38 1.63
N GLY A 46 -4.64 -5.31 1.59
CA GLY A 46 -4.77 -6.41 2.56
C GLY A 46 -3.53 -7.31 2.60
N SER A 47 -2.93 -7.62 1.44
CA SER A 47 -1.67 -8.39 1.41
C SER A 47 -0.51 -7.66 2.10
N MET A 48 -0.48 -6.33 2.00
CA MET A 48 0.59 -5.51 2.57
C MET A 48 0.40 -5.24 4.07
N THR A 49 -0.83 -5.28 4.56
CA THR A 49 -1.18 -4.97 5.96
C THR A 49 -1.44 -6.22 6.81
N ALA A 50 -1.31 -7.43 6.23
CA ALA A 50 -1.63 -8.70 6.88
C ALA A 50 -0.91 -8.97 8.22
N ARG A 51 0.22 -8.31 8.47
CA ARG A 51 1.00 -8.44 9.72
C ARG A 51 0.63 -7.40 10.79
N GLN A 52 -0.30 -6.49 10.50
CA GLN A 52 -0.74 -5.47 11.45
C GLN A 52 -1.92 -6.00 12.28
N PRO A 53 -2.00 -5.68 13.59
CA PRO A 53 -3.13 -6.09 14.43
C PRO A 53 -4.49 -5.65 13.90
N ASP A 54 -4.56 -4.46 13.30
CA ASP A 54 -5.73 -3.85 12.67
C ASP A 54 -5.63 -3.86 11.14
N GLY A 55 -4.94 -4.86 10.57
CA GLY A 55 -4.56 -4.89 9.15
C GLY A 55 -5.74 -4.78 8.18
N ALA A 56 -6.90 -5.34 8.51
CA ALA A 56 -8.10 -5.25 7.70
C ALA A 56 -8.66 -3.81 7.63
N ALA A 57 -8.76 -3.13 8.78
CA ALA A 57 -9.21 -1.74 8.84
C ALA A 57 -8.24 -0.82 8.08
N LEU A 58 -6.93 -1.00 8.33
CA LEU A 58 -5.89 -0.26 7.64
C LEU A 58 -5.91 -0.49 6.11
N ALA A 59 -6.17 -1.72 5.67
CA ALA A 59 -6.31 -2.05 4.25
C ALA A 59 -7.47 -1.30 3.59
N GLN A 60 -8.63 -1.29 4.26
CA GLN A 60 -9.84 -0.62 3.78
C GLN A 60 -9.63 0.90 3.68
N GLU A 61 -9.06 1.52 4.71
CA GLU A 61 -8.74 2.96 4.70
C GLU A 61 -7.78 3.34 3.57
N CYS A 62 -6.71 2.55 3.38
CA CYS A 62 -5.76 2.79 2.30
C CYS A 62 -6.38 2.58 0.92
N ALA A 63 -7.22 1.55 0.75
CA ALA A 63 -7.92 1.28 -0.50
C ALA A 63 -8.91 2.40 -0.84
N GLN A 64 -9.67 2.90 0.13
CA GLN A 64 -10.59 4.02 -0.06
C GLN A 64 -9.85 5.30 -0.48
N ARG A 65 -8.78 5.65 0.24
CA ARG A 65 -7.92 6.80 -0.10
C ARG A 65 -7.23 6.64 -1.46
N ALA A 66 -6.97 5.41 -1.90
CA ALA A 66 -6.45 5.14 -3.23
C ALA A 66 -7.53 5.31 -4.31
N LEU A 67 -8.75 4.82 -4.07
CA LEU A 67 -9.88 4.95 -4.99
C LEU A 67 -10.21 6.41 -5.29
N ILE A 68 -10.27 7.24 -4.24
CA ILE A 68 -10.48 8.70 -4.36
C ILE A 68 -9.36 9.34 -5.20
N ARG A 69 -8.09 9.04 -4.91
CA ARG A 69 -6.96 9.58 -5.67
C ARG A 69 -6.94 9.12 -7.12
N VAL A 70 -7.36 7.89 -7.39
CA VAL A 70 -7.48 7.36 -8.75
C VAL A 70 -8.54 8.16 -9.51
N HIS A 71 -9.70 8.42 -8.90
CA HIS A 71 -10.76 9.21 -9.50
C HIS A 71 -10.31 10.65 -9.81
N GLU A 72 -9.76 11.34 -8.82
CA GLU A 72 -9.30 12.74 -8.95
C GLU A 72 -8.19 12.92 -9.99
N ARG A 73 -7.37 11.89 -10.20
CA ARG A 73 -6.16 11.94 -11.02
C ARG A 73 -6.23 10.99 -12.21
N LEU A 74 -7.42 10.57 -12.60
CA LEU A 74 -7.60 9.57 -13.66
C LEU A 74 -6.89 10.01 -14.95
N ALA A 75 -7.02 11.28 -15.32
CA ALA A 75 -6.39 11.88 -16.49
C ALA A 75 -4.84 11.90 -16.45
N GLU A 76 -4.21 11.70 -15.29
CA GLU A 76 -2.75 11.59 -15.19
C GLU A 76 -2.22 10.20 -15.57
N CYS A 77 -3.09 9.20 -15.70
CA CYS A 77 -2.72 7.87 -16.16
C CYS A 77 -2.49 7.88 -17.68
N ARG A 78 -1.24 8.12 -18.09
CA ARG A 78 -0.86 8.24 -19.52
C ARG A 78 -1.00 6.96 -20.34
N GLU A 79 -0.93 5.80 -19.70
CA GLU A 79 -0.96 4.49 -20.35
C GLU A 79 -2.15 3.67 -19.81
N PRO A 80 -3.29 3.62 -20.52
CA PRO A 80 -4.47 2.87 -20.10
C PRO A 80 -4.18 1.40 -19.79
N ARG A 81 -3.28 0.76 -20.54
CA ARG A 81 -2.90 -0.64 -20.31
C ARG A 81 -2.12 -0.87 -19.01
N ALA A 82 -1.59 0.20 -18.41
CA ALA A 82 -0.89 0.17 -17.13
C ALA A 82 -1.77 0.63 -15.95
N PHE A 83 -3.07 0.90 -16.16
CA PHE A 83 -3.95 1.50 -15.17
C PHE A 83 -3.97 0.77 -13.83
N ARG A 84 -4.12 -0.57 -13.82
CA ARG A 84 -4.08 -1.37 -12.58
C ARG A 84 -2.74 -1.22 -11.85
N ALA A 85 -1.62 -1.20 -12.59
CA ALA A 85 -0.29 -1.00 -12.00
C ALA A 85 -0.11 0.41 -11.43
N TRP A 86 -0.65 1.43 -12.11
CA TRP A 86 -0.68 2.81 -11.66
C TRP A 86 -1.52 2.98 -10.38
N ALA A 87 -2.74 2.43 -10.35
CA ALA A 87 -3.61 2.42 -9.18
C ALA A 87 -2.98 1.66 -7.99
N ARG A 88 -2.36 0.49 -8.26
CA ARG A 88 -1.59 -0.25 -7.25
C ARG A 88 -0.48 0.60 -6.66
N ARG A 89 0.26 1.36 -7.48
CA ARG A 89 1.33 2.24 -6.99
C ARG A 89 0.80 3.32 -6.02
N ILE A 90 -0.39 3.87 -6.30
CA ILE A 90 -1.06 4.80 -5.38
C ILE A 90 -1.38 4.11 -4.05
N ALA A 91 -2.03 2.95 -4.09
CA ALA A 91 -2.38 2.20 -2.89
C ALA A 91 -1.16 1.76 -2.06
N SER A 92 -0.13 1.21 -2.71
CA SER A 92 1.09 0.78 -2.04
C SER A 92 1.82 1.93 -1.35
N ARG A 93 1.87 3.12 -1.97
CA ARG A 93 2.44 4.31 -1.33
C ARG A 93 1.69 4.68 -0.06
N LEU A 94 0.36 4.65 -0.10
CA LEU A 94 -0.47 4.97 1.07
C LEU A 94 -0.26 4.00 2.23
N VAL A 95 -0.20 2.70 1.93
CA VAL A 95 0.09 1.68 2.94
C VAL A 95 1.49 1.91 3.53
N ILE A 96 2.50 2.14 2.69
CA ILE A 96 3.88 2.36 3.14
C ILE A 96 3.98 3.60 4.04
N ASP A 97 3.36 4.72 3.64
CA ASP A 97 3.38 5.96 4.41
C ASP A 97 2.71 5.79 5.77
N GLU A 98 1.61 5.05 5.82
CA GLU A 98 0.88 4.77 7.05
C GLU A 98 1.65 3.82 7.99
N LEU A 99 2.27 2.77 7.45
CA LEU A 99 3.15 1.89 8.24
C LEU A 99 4.37 2.64 8.79
N ARG A 100 4.97 3.54 8.01
CA ARG A 100 6.07 4.40 8.45
C ARG A 100 5.62 5.37 9.55
N ARG A 101 4.44 5.97 9.41
CA ARG A 101 3.84 6.85 10.41
C ARG A 101 3.64 6.10 11.73
N ARG A 102 3.08 4.89 11.69
CA ARG A 102 2.85 4.05 12.87
C ARG A 102 4.15 3.64 13.57
N LYS A 103 5.18 3.25 12.79
CA LYS A 103 6.51 2.95 13.35
C LYS A 103 7.11 4.15 14.10
N ARG A 104 6.92 5.37 13.58
CA ARG A 104 7.39 6.60 14.23
C ARG A 104 6.62 6.97 15.51
N LEU A 105 5.37 6.53 15.63
CA LEU A 105 4.50 6.79 16.78
C LEU A 105 4.50 5.64 17.79
N ALA A 106 5.29 4.59 17.56
CA ALA A 106 5.45 3.52 18.52
C ALA A 106 5.98 4.09 19.86
N PRO A 107 5.41 3.69 21.00
CA PRO A 107 5.86 4.15 22.31
C PRO A 107 7.37 3.97 22.45
N LEU A 108 8.05 4.98 23.00
CA LEU A 108 9.44 4.81 23.42
C LEU A 108 9.48 3.68 24.45
N PRO A 109 10.49 2.80 24.41
CA PRO A 109 10.65 1.80 25.46
C PRO A 109 10.73 2.51 26.82
N GLU A 110 9.98 1.99 27.78
CA GLU A 110 10.03 2.46 29.17
C GLU A 110 11.49 2.50 29.65
N PRO A 111 11.92 3.54 30.38
CA PRO A 111 13.29 3.60 30.90
C PRO A 111 13.54 2.38 31.81
N GLY A 112 14.35 1.44 31.33
CA GLY A 112 14.64 0.15 31.99
C GLY A 112 14.22 -1.09 31.20
N SER A 113 13.42 -0.96 30.14
CA SER A 113 13.13 -2.05 29.19
C SER A 113 14.26 -2.16 28.17
N SER A 114 15.44 -2.52 28.67
CA SER A 114 16.54 -2.89 27.79
C SER A 114 16.37 -4.34 27.35
N ASN A 115 15.92 -4.55 26.11
CA ASN A 115 16.32 -5.73 25.35
C ASN A 115 17.69 -5.42 24.71
N ASP A 116 18.70 -5.13 25.54
CA ASP A 116 20.09 -5.20 25.11
C ASP A 116 20.45 -6.68 24.90
N VAL A 117 20.03 -7.22 23.78
CA VAL A 117 20.91 -8.15 23.08
C VAL A 117 21.79 -7.28 22.21
N ALA A 118 22.82 -6.70 22.83
CA ALA A 118 24.02 -6.39 22.09
C ALA A 118 24.49 -7.72 21.48
N PRO A 119 24.65 -7.87 20.16
CA PRO A 119 25.61 -8.85 19.71
C PRO A 119 26.92 -8.38 20.33
N GLY A 120 27.56 -9.23 21.13
CA GLY A 120 28.94 -9.03 21.56
C GLY A 120 29.81 -8.92 20.31
N GLY A 121 29.86 -7.73 19.73
CA GLY A 121 30.88 -7.31 18.79
C GLY A 121 32.09 -7.03 19.65
N ASP A 122 32.91 -8.05 19.81
CA ASP A 122 34.27 -7.94 20.32
C ASP A 122 34.96 -6.85 19.49
N LEU A 123 35.12 -5.67 20.06
CA LEU A 123 35.93 -4.63 19.44
C LEU A 123 37.37 -5.15 19.55
N PRO A 124 38.08 -5.39 18.43
CA PRO A 124 39.50 -5.71 18.52
C PRO A 124 40.20 -4.56 19.25
N ALA A 125 41.13 -4.92 20.15
CA ALA A 125 41.89 -3.96 20.92
C ALA A 125 42.50 -2.89 19.98
N PRO A 126 42.54 -1.61 20.40
CA PRO A 126 43.17 -0.57 19.59
C PRO A 126 44.62 -0.98 19.28
N ASP A 127 45.02 -0.80 18.01
CA ASP A 127 46.39 -1.06 17.56
C ASP A 127 47.39 -0.36 18.49
N PRO A 128 48.51 -1.02 18.85
CA PRO A 128 49.55 -0.37 19.63
C PRO A 128 50.06 0.85 18.85
N ALA A 129 50.22 1.97 19.57
CA ALA A 129 50.69 3.23 19.00
C ALA A 129 52.03 3.01 18.26
N PRO A 130 52.25 3.68 17.11
CA PRO A 130 53.47 3.48 16.33
C PRO A 130 54.68 3.86 17.17
N GLU A 131 55.64 2.92 17.28
CA GLU A 131 56.94 3.17 17.89
C GLU A 131 57.60 4.33 17.12
N ALA A 132 57.90 5.41 17.86
CA ALA A 132 58.68 6.49 17.32
C ALA A 132 60.08 5.95 16.99
N LEU A 133 60.38 5.84 15.70
CA LEU A 133 61.74 5.65 15.19
C LEU A 133 62.64 6.71 15.83
N THR A 134 63.57 6.27 16.67
CA THR A 134 64.72 7.05 17.15
C THR A 134 65.96 6.61 16.40
#